data_AF-A0AAW7XEN5-F1
#
_entry.id   AF-A0AAW7XEN5-F1
#
_cell.length_a   1.000
_cell.length_b   1.000
_cell.length_c   1.000
_cell.angle_alpha   90.00
_cell.angle_beta   90.00
_cell.angle_gamma   90.00
#
_symmetry.space_group_name_H-M   'P 1'
#
loop_
_entity.id
_entity.type
_entity.pdbx_description
1 polymer ?
#
loop_
_entity_poly.entity_id
_entity_poly.type
_entity_poly.pdbx_seq_one_letter_code
_entity_poly.pdbx_strand_id
1 'polypeptide(L)' 'VDVLDEKSVWNGLFKMHKLTLKHRKFDGEWTGEISRELFHRGEASAAVLYDPEHDLIGLVEQFRVGAIDSSFGPWCLE' A
#
# COMPACT_ATOMS: atom_id res chain seq x y z
N VAL A 1 -0.95 10.71 17.36
CA VAL A 1 -0.33 9.36 17.38
C VAL A 1 0.97 9.49 18.13
N ASP A 2 1.37 8.47 18.87
CA ASP A 2 2.64 8.39 19.57
C ASP A 2 3.27 7.03 19.29
N VAL A 3 4.47 7.01 18.70
CA VAL A 3 5.18 5.77 18.34
C VAL A 3 6.18 5.50 19.46
N LEU A 4 5.99 4.37 20.12
CA LEU A 4 6.73 3.97 21.32
C LEU A 4 7.95 3.12 20.98
N ASP A 5 7.84 2.29 19.94
CA ASP A 5 8.93 1.46 19.42
C ASP A 5 8.78 1.24 17.91
N GLU A 6 9.91 1.12 17.24
CA GLU A 6 9.99 0.77 15.83
C GLU A 6 11.11 -0.22 15.60
N LYS A 7 10.75 -1.40 15.08
CA LYS A 7 11.70 -2.47 14.78
C LYS A 7 11.63 -2.85 13.31
N SER A 8 12.76 -2.81 12.60
CA SER A 8 12.84 -3.43 11.28
C SER A 8 12.67 -4.95 11.41
N VAL A 9 11.65 -5.49 10.74
CA VAL A 9 11.39 -6.93 10.65
C VAL A 9 11.81 -7.50 9.30
N TRP A 10 11.95 -6.64 8.29
CA TRP A 10 12.53 -6.98 7.00
C TRP A 10 13.24 -5.76 6.40
N ASN A 11 14.38 -5.99 5.74
CA ASN A 11 15.19 -4.94 5.12
C ASN A 11 15.80 -5.43 3.80
N GLY A 12 14.94 -5.62 2.79
CA GLY A 12 15.33 -5.98 1.43
C GLY A 12 15.10 -4.82 0.44
N LEU A 13 14.71 -5.14 -0.81
CA LEU A 13 14.29 -4.15 -1.80
C LEU A 13 13.20 -3.23 -1.24
N PHE A 14 12.24 -3.83 -0.54
CA PHE A 14 11.28 -3.15 0.31
C PHE A 14 11.61 -3.36 1.78
N LYS A 15 11.15 -2.42 2.61
CA LYS A 15 11.34 -2.48 4.06
C LYS A 15 10.03 -2.79 4.75
N MET A 16 10.11 -3.48 5.88
CA MET A 16 8.96 -3.72 6.74
C MET A 16 9.37 -3.45 8.19
N HIS A 17 8.53 -2.68 8.87
CA HIS A 17 8.74 -2.25 10.24
C HIS A 17 7.58 -2.71 11.09
N LYS A 18 7.86 -3.24 12.27
CA LYS A 18 6.85 -3.45 13.31
C LYS A 18 6.87 -2.25 14.25
N LEU A 19 5.76 -1.53 14.31
CA LEU A 19 5.55 -0.38 15.17
C LEU A 19 4.77 -0.80 16.41
N THR A 20 5.19 -0.30 17.57
CA THR A 20 4.36 -0.24 18.78
C THR A 20 3.98 1.22 18.97
N LEU A 21 2.68 1.50 19.01
CA LEU A 21 2.18 2.88 19.05
C LEU A 21 0.87 2.98 19.82
N LYS A 22 0.47 4.20 20.16
CA LYS A 22 -0.87 4.55 20.63
C LYS A 22 -1.42 5.73 19.83
N HIS A 23 -2.73 5.82 19.69
CA HIS A 23 -3.38 6.98 19.05
C HIS A 23 -4.60 7.43 19.84
N ARG A 24 -5.13 8.61 19.51
CA ARG A 24 -6.37 9.11 20.10
C ARG A 24 -7.55 8.37 19.46
N LYS A 25 -8.47 7.90 20.29
CA LYS A 25 -9.80 7.42 19.91
C LYS A 25 -10.71 8.62 19.59
N PHE A 26 -11.87 8.38 19.00
CA PHE A 26 -12.87 9.43 18.70
C PHE A 26 -13.40 10.15 19.95
N ASP A 27 -13.46 9.44 21.08
CA ASP A 27 -13.83 10.01 22.39
C ASP A 27 -12.72 10.89 23.01
N GLY A 28 -11.58 11.04 22.34
CA GLY A 28 -10.46 11.84 22.79
C GLY A 28 -9.54 11.13 23.77
N GLU A 29 -9.85 9.92 24.25
CA GLU A 29 -8.93 9.14 25.07
C GLU A 29 -7.84 8.49 24.20
N TRP A 30 -6.76 8.03 24.84
CA TRP A 30 -5.76 7.22 24.16
C TRP A 30 -6.21 5.77 24.03
N THR A 31 -5.80 5.10 22.95
CA THR A 31 -5.77 3.64 22.92
C THR A 31 -4.74 3.11 23.93
N GLY A 32 -4.84 1.83 24.27
CA GLY A 32 -3.67 1.10 24.78
C GLY A 32 -2.57 1.01 23.73
N GLU A 33 -1.45 0.38 24.08
CA GLU A 33 -0.40 0.05 23.12
C GLU A 33 -0.94 -0.94 22.09
N ILE A 34 -0.72 -0.63 20.82
CA ILE A 34 -1.09 -1.49 19.70
C ILE A 34 0.14 -1.75 18.82
N SER A 35 0.16 -2.92 18.18
CA SER A 35 1.21 -3.29 17.25
C SER A 35 0.71 -3.30 15.81
N ARG A 36 1.51 -2.75 14.87
CA ARG A 36 1.23 -2.72 13.44
C ARG A 36 2.47 -3.06 12.63
N GLU A 37 2.29 -3.83 11.56
CA GLU A 37 3.32 -4.06 10.57
C GLU A 37 3.13 -3.07 9.42
N LEU A 38 4.16 -2.29 9.14
CA LEU A 38 4.18 -1.22 8.16
C LEU A 38 5.13 -1.60 7.02
N PHE A 39 4.56 -1.74 5.82
CA PHE A 39 5.30 -2.04 4.60
C PHE A 39 5.68 -0.74 3.87
N HIS A 40 6.97 -0.53 3.65
CA HIS A 40 7.52 0.65 2.98
C HIS A 40 7.99 0.29 1.56
N ARG A 41 7.29 0.85 0.56
CA ARG A 41 7.57 0.65 -0.87
C ARG A 41 7.93 1.90 -1.67
N GLY A 42 8.05 3.05 -1.01
CA GLY A 42 8.23 4.35 -1.66
C GLY A 42 6.94 4.91 -2.25
N GLU A 43 7.04 6.09 -2.86
CA GLU A 43 5.93 6.78 -3.53
C GLU A 43 5.79 6.32 -4.99
N ALA A 44 4.59 6.47 -5.55
CA ALA A 44 4.30 6.16 -6.94
C ALA A 44 3.43 7.26 -7.57
N SER A 45 3.57 7.44 -8.88
CA SER A 45 2.74 8.34 -9.69
C SER A 45 1.93 7.52 -10.70
N ALA A 46 0.72 7.97 -10.99
CA ALA A 46 -0.16 7.35 -11.99
C ALA A 46 -0.79 8.43 -12.87
N ALA A 47 -1.16 8.06 -14.09
CA ALA A 47 -1.87 8.92 -15.02
C ALA A 47 -2.94 8.10 -15.75
N VAL A 48 -4.02 8.76 -16.15
CA VAL A 48 -5.06 8.18 -17.00
C VAL A 48 -4.96 8.83 -18.37
N LEU A 49 -4.88 8.01 -19.41
CA LEU A 49 -4.95 8.48 -20.79
C LEU A 49 -6.41 8.41 -21.24
N TYR A 50 -7.01 9.58 -21.52
CA TYR A 50 -8.38 9.69 -21.99
C TYR A 50 -8.42 10.42 -23.33
N ASP A 51 -9.10 9.81 -24.31
CA ASP A 51 -9.42 10.41 -25.60
C ASP A 51 -10.88 10.91 -25.57
N PRO A 52 -11.12 12.23 -25.50
CA PRO A 52 -12.46 12.80 -25.44
C PRO A 52 -13.22 12.76 -26.77
N GLU A 53 -12.55 12.63 -27.91
CA GLU A 53 -13.24 12.60 -29.21
C GLU A 53 -13.96 11.26 -29.42
N HIS A 54 -13.35 10.18 -28.93
CA HIS A 54 -13.84 8.82 -29.11
C HIS A 54 -14.39 8.18 -27.82
N ASP A 55 -14.34 8.88 -26.69
CA ASP A 55 -14.72 8.37 -25.37
C ASP A 55 -13.97 7.08 -24.97
N LEU A 56 -12.64 7.12 -25.07
CA LEU A 56 -11.78 5.95 -24.86
C LEU A 56 -10.76 6.17 -23.75
N ILE A 57 -10.39 5.08 -23.06
CA ILE A 57 -9.31 5.03 -22.08
C ILE A 57 -8.17 4.17 -22.62
N GLY A 58 -6.95 4.71 -22.57
CA GLY A 58 -5.73 3.96 -22.86
C GLY A 58 -5.34 3.10 -21.66
N LEU A 59 -5.15 1.80 -21.91
CA LEU A 59 -4.73 0.80 -20.90
C LEU A 59 -3.39 0.17 -21.29
N VAL A 60 -2.69 -0.37 -20.29
CA VAL A 60 -1.49 -1.20 -20.43
C VAL A 60 -1.80 -2.59 -19.91
N GLU A 61 -1.30 -3.62 -20.60
CA GLU A 61 -1.32 -4.99 -20.08
C GLU A 61 0.09 -5.39 -19.61
N GLN A 62 0.21 -5.77 -18.34
CA GLN A 62 1.50 -6.14 -17.76
C GLN A 62 1.40 -7.34 -16.83
N PHE A 63 2.41 -8.22 -16.86
CA PHE A 63 2.60 -9.24 -15.84
C PHE A 63 2.93 -8.61 -14.47
N ARG A 64 2.15 -8.99 -13.45
CA ARG A 64 2.31 -8.60 -12.05
C ARG A 64 2.40 -9.86 -11.19
N VAL A 65 3.60 -10.20 -10.72
CA VAL A 65 3.83 -11.39 -9.86
C VAL A 65 2.97 -11.37 -8.58
N GLY A 66 2.65 -10.19 -8.05
CA GLY A 66 1.77 -10.05 -6.88
C GLY A 66 0.32 -10.46 -7.12
N ALA A 67 -0.08 -10.68 -8.38
CA ALA A 67 -1.41 -11.14 -8.77
C ALA A 67 -1.42 -12.61 -9.23
N ILE A 68 -0.40 -13.41 -8.88
CA ILE A 68 -0.28 -14.81 -9.33
C ILE A 68 -1.47 -15.69 -8.94
N ASP A 69 -2.06 -15.44 -7.77
CA ASP A 69 -3.23 -16.18 -7.26
C ASP A 69 -4.56 -15.48 -7.58
N SER A 70 -4.54 -14.43 -8.42
CA SER A 70 -5.75 -13.75 -8.88
C SER A 70 -6.61 -14.68 -9.73
N SER A 71 -7.93 -14.65 -9.54
CA SER A 71 -8.88 -15.38 -10.39
C SER A 71 -8.86 -14.93 -11.85
N PHE A 72 -8.31 -13.74 -12.14
CA PHE A 72 -8.16 -13.19 -13.48
C PHE A 72 -6.76 -13.42 -14.07
N GLY A 73 -5.88 -14.12 -13.34
CA GLY A 73 -4.50 -14.36 -13.72
C GLY A 73 -3.54 -13.19 -13.42
N PRO A 74 -2.22 -13.40 -13.63
CA PRO A 74 -1.19 -12.42 -13.28
C PRO A 74 -0.96 -11.34 -14.36
N TRP A 75 -1.63 -11.41 -15.50
CA TRP A 75 -1.58 -10.37 -16.53
C TRP A 75 -2.69 -9.36 -16.26
N CYS A 76 -2.31 -8.18 -15.78
CA CYS A 76 -3.24 -7.15 -15.37
C CYS A 76 -3.39 -6.10 -16.47
N LEU A 77 -4.64 -5.79 -16.82
CA LEU A 77 -5.00 -4.58 -17.55
C LEU A 77 -5.12 -3.42 -16.55
N GLU A 78 -4.38 -2.34 -16.77
CA GLU A 78 -4.34 -1.14 -15.91
C GLU A 78 -4.36 0.17 -16.71
#